data_AF-A0A7J2PMB7-F1
#
_entry.id   AF-A0A7J2PMB7-F1
#
_cell.length_a   1.000
_cell.length_b   1.000
_cell.length_c   1.000
_cell.angle_alpha   90.00
_cell.angle_beta   90.00
_cell.angle_gamma   90.00
#
_symmetry.space_group_name_H-M   'P 1'
#
loop_
_entity.id
_entity.type
_entity.pdbx_description
1 polymer ?
#
loop_
_entity_poly.entity_id
_entity_poly.type
_entity_poly.pdbx_seq_one_letter_code
_entity_poly.pdbx_strand_id
1 'polypeptide(L)'
;MSEKETSLEHSNIFYFTYKKLKKNGKKFYDKATDPKVVKISIYISLATFFPGLIIGIIVAMNFGGYSIWFNYISNLGSFQYTPAPFILDFTCMISSIFIIPLILNLNRLYSSNMVEKIDNSRRSFHINRSRRVFGYMGVVFLFLGVVGMFFVGVFSEDRSSIDLHNYFAAMAFGGFAFGAFFTGWAIVIKRKLFPKGIGYFMILGPSSASIFFLIAPQPLTRQFLEWIMLFSALAWYYTIVWVTLQKLNTMLFFNPSFKW
;
A
#
# COMPACT_ATOMS: atom_id res chain seq x y z
N MET A 1 21.18 24.75 -43.22
CA MET A 1 21.00 24.32 -41.82
C MET A 1 20.86 22.81 -41.86
N SER A 2 21.87 22.08 -41.38
CA SER A 2 22.01 20.65 -41.70
C SER A 2 21.28 19.77 -40.67
N GLU A 3 20.71 18.64 -41.09
CA GLU A 3 20.05 17.65 -40.23
C GLU A 3 20.86 17.24 -38.98
N LYS A 4 22.19 17.39 -39.02
CA LYS A 4 23.07 17.14 -37.87
C LYS A 4 22.90 18.16 -36.74
N GLU A 5 22.65 19.43 -37.04
CA GLU A 5 22.46 20.48 -36.03
C GLU A 5 21.15 20.26 -35.26
N THR A 6 20.07 19.89 -35.95
CA THR A 6 18.79 19.53 -35.34
C THR A 6 18.88 18.28 -34.44
N SER A 7 19.71 17.30 -34.79
CA SER A 7 19.88 16.08 -33.98
C SER A 7 20.58 16.33 -32.63
N LEU A 8 21.58 17.23 -32.61
CA LEU A 8 22.34 17.59 -31.41
C LEU A 8 21.48 18.42 -30.44
N GLU A 9 20.69 19.36 -30.95
CA GLU A 9 19.76 20.15 -30.13
C GLU A 9 18.67 19.27 -29.49
N HIS A 10 18.08 18.34 -30.25
CA HIS A 10 17.09 17.40 -29.72
C HIS A 10 17.69 16.49 -28.63
N SER A 11 18.93 16.03 -28.79
CA SER A 11 19.62 15.22 -27.78
C SER A 11 19.86 16.00 -26.48
N ASN A 12 20.19 17.29 -26.58
CA ASN A 12 20.40 18.17 -25.44
C ASN A 12 19.09 18.45 -24.70
N ILE A 13 17.99 18.73 -25.42
CA ILE A 13 16.67 18.97 -24.81
C ILE A 13 16.19 17.73 -24.03
N PHE A 14 16.31 16.54 -24.60
CA PHE A 14 15.92 15.30 -23.93
C PHE A 14 16.76 15.05 -22.67
N TYR A 15 18.08 15.25 -22.75
CA TYR A 15 18.98 15.13 -21.61
C TYR A 15 18.65 16.11 -20.47
N PHE A 16 18.43 17.39 -20.79
CA PHE A 16 18.06 18.40 -19.79
C PHE A 16 16.69 18.11 -19.16
N THR A 17 15.73 17.64 -19.97
CA THR A 17 14.39 17.25 -19.51
C THR A 17 14.47 16.05 -18.55
N TYR A 18 15.18 15.00 -18.94
CA TYR A 18 15.43 13.83 -18.09
C TYR A 18 16.14 14.21 -16.79
N LYS A 19 17.20 15.04 -16.85
CA LYS A 19 17.94 15.51 -15.67
C LYS A 19 17.04 16.34 -14.74
N LYS A 20 16.18 17.19 -15.30
CA LYS A 20 15.20 18.00 -14.54
C LYS A 20 14.15 17.10 -13.88
N LEU A 21 13.58 16.14 -14.61
CA LEU A 21 12.63 15.15 -14.08
C LEU A 21 13.25 14.32 -12.95
N LYS A 22 14.48 13.82 -13.13
CA LYS A 22 15.21 13.09 -12.09
C LYS A 22 15.45 13.93 -10.84
N LYS A 23 15.85 15.19 -10.99
CA LYS A 23 16.06 16.12 -9.87
C LYS A 23 14.75 16.41 -9.13
N ASN A 24 13.67 16.65 -9.87
CA ASN A 24 12.35 16.91 -9.29
C ASN A 24 11.78 15.68 -8.59
N GLY A 25 11.89 14.51 -9.22
CA GLY A 25 11.49 13.23 -8.64
C GLY A 25 12.24 12.92 -7.34
N LYS A 26 13.56 13.17 -7.31
CA LYS A 26 14.34 13.06 -6.07
C LYS A 26 13.83 14.00 -4.98
N LYS A 27 13.61 15.29 -5.29
CA LYS A 27 13.08 16.26 -4.32
C LYS A 27 11.71 15.85 -3.77
N PHE A 28 10.82 15.39 -4.65
CA PHE A 28 9.50 14.90 -4.25
C PHE A 28 9.63 13.67 -3.35
N TYR A 29 10.44 12.69 -3.75
CA TYR A 29 10.70 11.48 -2.98
C TYR A 29 11.27 11.80 -1.60
N ASP A 30 12.28 12.68 -1.51
CA ASP A 30 12.88 13.11 -0.25
C ASP A 30 11.87 13.81 0.67
N LYS A 31 10.99 14.65 0.11
CA LYS A 31 9.93 15.31 0.88
C LYS A 31 8.84 14.34 1.33
N ALA A 32 8.38 13.46 0.44
CA ALA A 32 7.32 12.49 0.72
C ALA A 32 7.74 11.43 1.75
N THR A 33 9.04 11.17 1.87
CA THR A 33 9.62 10.23 2.83
C THR A 33 10.21 10.91 4.06
N ASP A 34 10.04 12.23 4.21
CA ASP A 34 10.42 12.95 5.42
C ASP A 34 9.72 12.31 6.65
N PRO A 35 10.44 12.04 7.75
CA PRO A 35 9.88 11.38 8.92
C PRO A 35 8.59 12.03 9.45
N LYS A 36 8.49 13.36 9.41
CA LYS A 36 7.29 14.09 9.86
C LYS A 36 6.14 13.89 8.90
N VAL A 37 6.40 13.94 7.59
CA VAL A 37 5.39 13.71 6.55
C VAL A 37 4.85 12.29 6.63
N VAL A 38 5.73 11.29 6.75
CA VAL A 38 5.32 9.88 6.88
C VAL A 38 4.48 9.68 8.14
N LYS A 39 4.91 10.21 9.28
CA LYS A 39 4.17 10.12 10.56
C LYS A 39 2.77 10.74 10.46
N ILE A 40 2.65 11.97 9.93
CA ILE A 40 1.36 12.64 9.74
C ILE A 40 0.46 11.83 8.79
N SER A 41 1.03 11.35 7.68
CA SER A 41 0.27 10.60 6.68
C SER A 41 -0.27 9.29 7.25
N ILE A 42 0.53 8.60 8.06
CA ILE A 42 0.07 7.42 8.81
C ILE A 42 -1.12 7.77 9.70
N TYR A 43 -1.02 8.83 10.52
CA TYR A 43 -2.13 9.19 11.42
C TYR A 43 -3.40 9.53 10.68
N ILE A 44 -3.29 10.30 9.58
CA ILE A 44 -4.45 10.64 8.75
C ILE A 44 -5.04 9.36 8.16
N SER A 45 -4.23 8.48 7.58
CA SER A 45 -4.73 7.21 7.02
C SER A 45 -5.42 6.33 8.07
N LEU A 46 -4.89 6.25 9.29
CA LEU A 46 -5.51 5.48 10.37
C LEU A 46 -6.83 6.10 10.85
N ALA A 47 -6.86 7.42 10.98
CA ALA A 47 -8.02 8.18 11.42
C ALA A 47 -9.14 8.21 10.37
N THR A 48 -8.80 8.04 9.08
CA THR A 48 -9.78 7.98 8.00
C THR A 48 -10.24 6.57 7.74
N PHE A 49 -9.33 5.61 7.49
CA PHE A 49 -9.71 4.29 6.99
C PHE A 49 -10.61 3.51 7.95
N PHE A 50 -10.14 3.27 9.17
CA PHE A 50 -10.83 2.37 10.09
C PHE A 50 -12.05 2.99 10.75
N PRO A 51 -12.02 4.24 11.24
CA PRO A 51 -13.22 4.93 11.67
C PRO A 51 -14.24 5.08 10.53
N GLY A 52 -13.80 5.43 9.32
CA GLY A 52 -14.69 5.54 8.15
C GLY A 52 -15.37 4.21 7.80
N LEU A 53 -14.62 3.12 7.80
CA LEU A 53 -15.16 1.77 7.59
C LEU A 53 -16.17 1.38 8.69
N ILE A 54 -15.84 1.60 9.96
CA ILE A 54 -16.75 1.31 11.09
C ILE A 54 -18.04 2.13 10.98
N ILE A 55 -17.94 3.43 10.71
CA ILE A 55 -19.10 4.30 10.55
C ILE A 55 -19.95 3.83 9.36
N GLY A 56 -19.32 3.50 8.23
CA GLY A 56 -20.02 2.96 7.07
C GLY A 56 -20.80 1.68 7.39
N ILE A 57 -20.17 0.73 8.09
CA ILE A 57 -20.82 -0.51 8.55
C ILE A 57 -22.00 -0.20 9.47
N ILE A 58 -21.82 0.66 10.48
CA ILE A 58 -22.88 1.02 11.44
C ILE A 58 -24.07 1.63 10.70
N VAL A 59 -23.83 2.55 9.75
CA VAL A 59 -24.89 3.18 8.96
C VAL A 59 -25.61 2.13 8.10
N ALA A 60 -24.86 1.26 7.40
CA ALA A 60 -25.44 0.24 6.53
C ALA A 60 -26.27 -0.79 7.32
N MET A 61 -25.79 -1.24 8.49
CA MET A 61 -26.48 -2.23 9.32
C MET A 61 -27.78 -1.68 9.91
N ASN A 62 -27.78 -0.43 10.39
CA ASN A 62 -28.95 0.15 11.05
C ASN A 62 -30.01 0.66 10.06
N PHE A 63 -29.61 1.08 8.86
CA PHE A 63 -30.49 1.80 7.95
C PHE A 63 -30.63 1.18 6.54
N GLY A 64 -29.84 0.17 6.20
CA GLY A 64 -29.87 -0.44 4.85
C GLY A 64 -29.91 -1.97 4.82
N GLY A 65 -30.14 -2.62 5.97
CA GLY A 65 -30.27 -4.09 6.04
C GLY A 65 -28.97 -4.85 5.74
N TYR A 66 -27.82 -4.19 5.89
CA TYR A 66 -26.51 -4.78 5.63
C TYR A 66 -26.12 -5.84 6.68
N SER A 67 -25.48 -6.92 6.25
CA SER A 67 -24.84 -7.90 7.13
C SER A 67 -23.47 -8.32 6.57
N ILE A 68 -22.44 -8.27 7.42
CA ILE A 68 -21.06 -8.67 7.09
C ILE A 68 -20.98 -10.13 6.58
N TRP A 69 -21.90 -10.99 7.02
CA TRP A 69 -21.92 -12.40 6.62
C TRP A 69 -22.44 -12.62 5.19
N PHE A 70 -23.32 -11.72 4.73
CA PHE A 70 -24.13 -11.93 3.53
C PHE A 70 -23.91 -10.87 2.44
N ASN A 71 -23.20 -9.79 2.74
CA ASN A 71 -22.95 -8.69 1.81
C ASN A 71 -21.44 -8.46 1.59
N TYR A 72 -21.06 -8.09 0.37
CA TYR A 72 -19.68 -7.70 0.06
C TYR A 72 -19.34 -6.36 0.72
N ILE A 73 -18.06 -6.05 0.81
CA ILE A 73 -17.57 -4.74 1.23
C ILE A 73 -18.03 -3.68 0.23
N SER A 74 -18.03 -3.99 -1.07
CA SER A 74 -18.48 -3.06 -2.12
C SER A 74 -19.93 -2.62 -1.96
N ASN A 75 -20.80 -3.45 -1.37
CA ASN A 75 -22.18 -3.07 -1.04
C ASN A 75 -22.24 -1.85 -0.09
N LEU A 76 -21.18 -1.54 0.67
CA LEU A 76 -21.12 -0.30 1.46
C LEU A 76 -21.06 0.96 0.57
N GLY A 77 -20.66 0.83 -0.69
CA GLY A 77 -20.66 1.87 -1.71
C GLY A 77 -21.96 1.93 -2.52
N SER A 78 -22.97 1.12 -2.19
CA SER A 78 -24.25 1.09 -2.89
C SER A 78 -25.36 1.73 -2.06
N PHE A 79 -26.17 2.57 -2.70
CA PHE A 79 -27.41 3.15 -2.19
C PHE A 79 -28.46 2.09 -1.84
N GLN A 80 -28.37 0.89 -2.43
CA GLN A 80 -29.27 -0.21 -2.10
C GLN A 80 -29.09 -0.68 -0.65
N TYR A 81 -27.85 -0.67 -0.14
CA TYR A 81 -27.50 -1.24 1.17
C TYR A 81 -27.02 -0.19 2.18
N THR A 82 -26.70 1.01 1.73
CA THR A 82 -26.13 2.07 2.58
C THR A 82 -26.71 3.42 2.17
N PRO A 83 -27.45 4.13 3.04
CA PRO A 83 -27.98 5.47 2.71
C PRO A 83 -26.90 6.53 2.46
N ALA A 84 -25.68 6.30 2.95
CA ALA A 84 -24.54 7.21 2.82
C ALA A 84 -23.31 6.50 2.21
N PRO A 85 -23.39 6.04 0.94
CA PRO A 85 -22.32 5.24 0.33
C PRO A 85 -21.02 6.03 0.15
N PHE A 86 -21.13 7.36 0.04
CA PHE A 86 -19.99 8.28 -0.04
C PHE A 86 -19.00 8.14 1.11
N ILE A 87 -19.42 7.61 2.28
CA ILE A 87 -18.54 7.39 3.42
C ILE A 87 -17.42 6.42 3.05
N LEU A 88 -17.74 5.27 2.44
CA LEU A 88 -16.73 4.31 2.01
C LEU A 88 -15.85 4.92 0.91
N ASP A 89 -16.46 5.61 -0.03
CA ASP A 89 -15.77 6.17 -1.20
C ASP A 89 -14.69 7.19 -0.80
N PHE A 90 -15.05 8.17 0.03
CA PHE A 90 -14.09 9.14 0.57
C PHE A 90 -13.05 8.47 1.46
N THR A 91 -13.46 7.48 2.25
CA THR A 91 -12.55 6.71 3.10
C THR A 91 -11.46 6.04 2.26
N CYS A 92 -11.83 5.39 1.17
CA CYS A 92 -10.91 4.74 0.23
C CYS A 92 -10.00 5.75 -0.48
N MET A 93 -10.56 6.84 -1.00
CA MET A 93 -9.81 7.88 -1.72
C MET A 93 -8.80 8.62 -0.83
N ILE A 94 -9.20 9.03 0.37
CA ILE A 94 -8.31 9.79 1.26
C ILE A 94 -7.23 8.87 1.83
N SER A 95 -7.61 7.66 2.29
CA SER A 95 -6.65 6.72 2.88
C SER A 95 -5.57 6.31 1.87
N SER A 96 -5.96 6.02 0.62
CA SER A 96 -5.02 5.64 -0.43
C SER A 96 -3.95 6.72 -0.69
N ILE A 97 -4.33 8.00 -0.75
CA ILE A 97 -3.38 9.11 -0.90
C ILE A 97 -2.36 9.13 0.26
N PHE A 98 -2.84 9.00 1.50
CA PHE A 98 -1.99 9.10 2.69
C PHE A 98 -1.19 7.82 2.99
N ILE A 99 -1.49 6.70 2.35
CA ILE A 99 -0.66 5.49 2.39
C ILE A 99 0.59 5.63 1.50
N ILE A 100 0.58 6.48 0.46
CA ILE A 100 1.72 6.64 -0.47
C ILE A 100 3.04 7.00 0.24
N PRO A 101 3.11 7.99 1.16
CA PRO A 101 4.31 8.29 1.93
C PRO A 101 4.89 7.09 2.69
N LEU A 102 4.03 6.24 3.25
CA LEU A 102 4.46 5.01 3.94
C LEU A 102 5.09 4.02 2.95
N ILE A 103 4.49 3.79 1.78
CA ILE A 103 5.04 2.91 0.75
C ILE A 103 6.41 3.43 0.27
N LEU A 104 6.54 4.73 0.03
CA LEU A 104 7.82 5.34 -0.36
C LEU A 104 8.88 5.21 0.73
N ASN A 105 8.47 5.28 2.01
CA ASN A 105 9.36 5.06 3.15
C ASN A 105 9.83 3.60 3.21
N LEU A 106 8.94 2.62 2.97
CA LEU A 106 9.34 1.21 2.82
C LEU A 106 10.34 1.03 1.68
N ASN A 107 10.12 1.68 0.54
CA ASN A 107 11.07 1.67 -0.58
C ASN A 107 12.46 2.16 -0.15
N ARG A 108 12.53 3.23 0.65
CA ARG A 108 13.79 3.77 1.19
C ARG A 108 14.51 2.77 2.08
N LEU A 109 13.77 2.04 2.91
CA LEU A 109 14.31 1.02 3.80
C LEU A 109 14.88 -0.16 3.02
N TYR A 110 14.30 -0.51 1.88
CA TYR A 110 14.83 -1.56 1.01
C TYR A 110 16.00 -1.06 0.15
N SER A 111 15.98 0.19 -0.31
CA SER A 111 17.00 0.77 -1.18
C SER A 111 18.28 1.19 -0.46
N SER A 112 18.17 1.60 0.81
CA SER A 112 19.34 2.08 1.56
C SER A 112 20.37 0.95 1.66
N ASN A 113 21.55 1.22 1.07
CA ASN A 113 22.79 0.50 1.37
C ASN A 113 23.13 0.80 2.83
N MET A 114 22.40 0.18 3.76
CA MET A 114 22.85 0.13 5.14
C MET A 114 24.13 -0.67 5.12
N VAL A 115 25.25 0.06 5.08
CA VAL A 115 26.63 -0.41 5.19
C VAL A 115 26.70 -1.30 6.42
N GLU A 116 26.50 -2.60 6.21
CA GLU A 116 26.89 -3.57 7.21
C GLU A 116 28.38 -3.75 7.07
N LYS A 117 29.05 -3.78 8.23
CA LYS A 117 30.44 -4.17 8.36
C LYS A 117 30.68 -5.35 7.44
N ILE A 118 31.65 -5.17 6.55
CA ILE A 118 31.98 -6.01 5.42
C ILE A 118 32.34 -7.40 5.94
N ASP A 119 31.32 -8.24 6.12
CA ASP A 119 31.50 -9.67 6.10
C ASP A 119 31.36 -10.06 4.62
N ASN A 120 32.51 -10.13 3.95
CA ASN A 120 32.69 -10.23 2.49
C ASN A 120 32.25 -11.61 1.93
N SER A 121 31.27 -12.26 2.55
CA SER A 121 30.78 -13.56 2.11
C SER A 121 29.83 -13.40 0.92
N ARG A 122 30.02 -14.23 -0.11
CA ARG A 122 29.08 -14.35 -1.26
C ARG A 122 27.62 -14.55 -0.79
N ARG A 123 27.43 -15.26 0.32
CA ARG A 123 26.11 -15.49 0.94
C ARG A 123 25.42 -14.20 1.37
N SER A 124 26.12 -13.28 2.05
CA SER A 124 25.56 -11.99 2.47
C SER A 124 25.11 -11.14 1.29
N PHE A 125 25.90 -11.15 0.21
CA PHE A 125 25.55 -10.48 -1.05
C PHE A 125 24.24 -11.00 -1.64
N HIS A 126 24.08 -12.32 -1.77
CA HIS A 126 22.84 -12.91 -2.32
C HIS A 126 21.62 -12.63 -1.45
N ILE A 127 21.75 -12.74 -0.12
CA ILE A 127 20.66 -12.41 0.83
C ILE A 127 20.21 -10.95 0.66
N ASN A 128 21.17 -10.02 0.60
CA ASN A 128 20.87 -8.59 0.41
C ASN A 128 20.27 -8.29 -0.96
N ARG A 129 20.71 -9.00 -2.01
CA ARG A 129 20.14 -8.89 -3.35
C ARG A 129 18.70 -9.39 -3.36
N SER A 130 18.43 -10.59 -2.87
CA SER A 130 17.07 -11.15 -2.83
C SER A 130 16.12 -10.28 -2.00
N ARG A 131 16.58 -9.80 -0.83
CA ARG A 131 15.79 -8.86 -0.01
C ARG A 131 15.39 -7.61 -0.80
N ARG A 132 16.31 -7.02 -1.57
CA ARG A 132 16.04 -5.83 -2.38
C ARG A 132 15.05 -6.13 -3.50
N VAL A 133 15.22 -7.24 -4.21
CA VAL A 133 14.30 -7.65 -5.28
C VAL A 133 12.89 -7.81 -4.72
N PHE A 134 12.72 -8.59 -3.65
CA PHE A 134 11.42 -8.77 -3.02
C PHE A 134 10.86 -7.46 -2.43
N GLY A 135 11.69 -6.63 -1.82
CA GLY A 135 11.27 -5.32 -1.32
C GLY A 135 10.74 -4.40 -2.44
N TYR A 136 11.42 -4.35 -3.58
CA TYR A 136 10.97 -3.55 -4.73
C TYR A 136 9.71 -4.12 -5.38
N MET A 137 9.61 -5.43 -5.55
CA MET A 137 8.38 -6.07 -6.04
C MET A 137 7.21 -5.76 -5.10
N GLY A 138 7.41 -5.91 -3.79
CA GLY A 138 6.42 -5.57 -2.78
C GLY A 138 5.94 -4.13 -2.89
N VAL A 139 6.86 -3.16 -3.00
CA VAL A 139 6.54 -1.74 -3.20
C VAL A 139 5.70 -1.50 -4.46
N VAL A 140 6.05 -2.13 -5.60
CA VAL A 140 5.29 -1.98 -6.85
C VAL A 140 3.86 -2.49 -6.68
N PHE A 141 3.67 -3.67 -6.09
CA PHE A 141 2.33 -4.22 -5.86
C PHE A 141 1.54 -3.41 -4.82
N LEU A 142 2.17 -2.87 -3.78
CA LEU A 142 1.52 -1.96 -2.85
C LEU A 142 1.03 -0.67 -3.54
N PHE A 143 1.80 -0.15 -4.50
CA PHE A 143 1.34 0.98 -5.34
C PHE A 143 0.13 0.60 -6.17
N LEU A 144 0.12 -0.57 -6.80
CA LEU A 144 -1.07 -1.07 -7.51
C LEU A 144 -2.27 -1.19 -6.57
N GLY A 145 -2.06 -1.71 -5.35
CA GLY A 145 -3.09 -1.82 -4.32
C GLY A 145 -3.71 -0.46 -3.95
N VAL A 146 -2.86 0.55 -3.72
CA VAL A 146 -3.28 1.92 -3.42
C VAL A 146 -3.99 2.59 -4.61
N VAL A 147 -3.52 2.38 -5.83
CA VAL A 147 -4.19 2.89 -7.05
C VAL A 147 -5.57 2.24 -7.20
N GLY A 148 -5.66 0.92 -7.06
CA GLY A 148 -6.94 0.20 -7.06
C GLY A 148 -7.88 0.75 -5.99
N MET A 149 -7.41 0.89 -4.75
CA MET A 149 -8.20 1.42 -3.64
C MET A 149 -8.70 2.84 -3.88
N PHE A 150 -7.87 3.73 -4.45
CA PHE A 150 -8.31 5.08 -4.81
C PHE A 150 -9.45 5.04 -5.82
N PHE A 151 -9.29 4.25 -6.89
CA PHE A 151 -10.29 4.17 -7.96
C PHE A 151 -11.53 3.35 -7.58
N VAL A 152 -11.47 2.47 -6.58
CA VAL A 152 -12.66 1.85 -5.96
C VAL A 152 -13.58 2.94 -5.37
N GLY A 153 -13.02 3.97 -4.73
CA GLY A 153 -13.83 5.08 -4.23
C GLY A 153 -14.35 6.01 -5.32
N VAL A 154 -13.59 6.20 -6.41
CA VAL A 154 -14.04 6.98 -7.57
C VAL A 154 -15.17 6.27 -8.31
N PHE A 155 -14.96 5.00 -8.65
CA PHE A 155 -15.90 4.13 -9.34
C PHE A 155 -16.60 3.23 -8.33
N SER A 156 -17.37 3.84 -7.44
CA SER A 156 -18.21 3.12 -6.47
C SER A 156 -19.21 2.19 -7.18
N GLU A 157 -19.73 1.17 -6.49
CA GLU A 157 -20.59 0.11 -7.04
C GLU A 157 -21.67 0.67 -7.99
N ASP A 158 -22.46 1.63 -7.51
CA ASP A 158 -23.57 2.20 -8.27
C ASP A 158 -23.16 3.28 -9.29
N ARG A 159 -21.92 3.79 -9.20
CA ARG A 159 -21.41 4.90 -10.03
C ARG A 159 -20.37 4.44 -11.05
N SER A 160 -20.09 3.15 -11.12
CA SER A 160 -19.15 2.59 -12.07
C SER A 160 -19.86 2.28 -13.39
N SER A 161 -19.33 2.83 -14.49
CA SER A 161 -19.69 2.37 -15.83
C SER A 161 -18.81 1.18 -16.21
N ILE A 162 -19.39 0.16 -16.86
CA ILE A 162 -18.63 -0.96 -17.46
C ILE A 162 -17.83 -1.79 -16.42
N ASP A 163 -18.41 -2.06 -15.25
CA ASP A 163 -17.81 -2.89 -14.19
C ASP A 163 -16.40 -2.47 -13.74
N LEU A 164 -16.03 -1.20 -13.93
CA LEU A 164 -14.72 -0.67 -13.53
C LEU A 164 -14.47 -0.86 -12.02
N HIS A 165 -15.52 -0.84 -11.20
CA HIS A 165 -15.43 -1.13 -9.77
C HIS A 165 -14.73 -2.46 -9.51
N ASN A 166 -15.19 -3.52 -10.17
CA ASN A 166 -14.67 -4.88 -9.98
C ASN A 166 -13.20 -5.00 -10.41
N TYR A 167 -12.81 -4.32 -11.49
CA TYR A 167 -11.43 -4.29 -11.95
C TYR A 167 -10.51 -3.60 -10.91
N PHE A 168 -10.93 -2.44 -10.40
CA PHE A 168 -10.13 -1.72 -9.40
C PHE A 168 -10.15 -2.38 -8.03
N ALA A 169 -11.24 -3.06 -7.65
CA ALA A 169 -11.30 -3.89 -6.45
C ALA A 169 -10.34 -5.08 -6.54
N ALA A 170 -10.33 -5.79 -7.67
CA ALA A 170 -9.36 -6.86 -7.94
C ALA A 170 -7.91 -6.33 -7.91
N MET A 171 -7.67 -5.14 -8.49
CA MET A 171 -6.37 -4.47 -8.42
C MET A 171 -5.97 -4.10 -6.98
N ALA A 172 -6.93 -3.62 -6.16
CA ALA A 172 -6.70 -3.26 -4.77
C ALA A 172 -6.31 -4.48 -3.94
N PHE A 173 -7.16 -5.51 -3.94
CA PHE A 173 -6.94 -6.73 -3.17
C PHE A 173 -5.71 -7.49 -3.68
N GLY A 174 -5.56 -7.68 -4.99
CA GLY A 174 -4.40 -8.33 -5.58
C GLY A 174 -3.11 -7.57 -5.29
N GLY A 175 -3.12 -6.25 -5.45
CA GLY A 175 -1.99 -5.39 -5.15
C GLY A 175 -1.56 -5.46 -3.68
N PHE A 176 -2.51 -5.40 -2.73
CA PHE A 176 -2.18 -5.55 -1.31
C PHE A 176 -1.76 -6.98 -0.94
N ALA A 177 -2.35 -8.01 -1.53
CA ALA A 177 -1.97 -9.41 -1.27
C ALA A 177 -0.56 -9.72 -1.77
N PHE A 178 -0.25 -9.43 -3.04
CA PHE A 178 1.11 -9.60 -3.58
C PHE A 178 2.11 -8.65 -2.93
N GLY A 179 1.69 -7.42 -2.63
CA GLY A 179 2.46 -6.45 -1.89
C GLY A 179 2.88 -6.99 -0.52
N ALA A 180 1.94 -7.56 0.22
CA ALA A 180 2.21 -8.23 1.49
C ALA A 180 3.13 -9.44 1.32
N PHE A 181 2.87 -10.30 0.34
CA PHE A 181 3.67 -11.50 0.08
C PHE A 181 5.16 -11.18 -0.14
N PHE A 182 5.47 -10.28 -1.07
CA PHE A 182 6.86 -9.92 -1.39
C PHE A 182 7.52 -9.10 -0.29
N THR A 183 6.79 -8.16 0.33
CA THR A 183 7.30 -7.38 1.47
C THR A 183 7.57 -8.30 2.67
N GLY A 184 6.73 -9.29 2.90
CA GLY A 184 6.89 -10.32 3.93
C GLY A 184 8.14 -11.15 3.72
N TRP A 185 8.41 -11.60 2.48
CA TRP A 185 9.66 -12.26 2.12
C TRP A 185 10.89 -11.39 2.40
N ALA A 186 10.85 -10.11 2.02
CA ALA A 186 11.92 -9.17 2.31
C ALA A 186 12.19 -9.03 3.82
N ILE A 187 11.14 -9.09 4.66
CA ILE A 187 11.26 -9.06 6.12
C ILE A 187 11.85 -10.36 6.67
N VAL A 188 11.35 -11.52 6.22
CA VAL A 188 11.79 -12.85 6.72
C VAL A 188 13.25 -13.12 6.42
N ILE A 189 13.69 -12.78 5.19
CA ILE A 189 15.07 -13.01 4.72
C ILE A 189 16.09 -12.28 5.59
N LYS A 190 15.77 -11.07 6.06
CA LYS A 190 16.69 -10.29 6.87
C LYS A 190 15.97 -9.42 7.90
N ARG A 191 16.06 -9.85 9.17
CA ARG A 191 15.57 -9.08 10.31
C ARG A 191 16.37 -7.79 10.43
N LYS A 192 15.72 -6.66 10.16
CA LYS A 192 16.25 -5.32 10.48
C LYS A 192 15.22 -4.51 11.23
N LEU A 193 14.16 -4.13 10.50
CA LEU A 193 13.19 -3.19 11.03
C LEU A 193 12.05 -3.90 11.75
N PHE A 194 11.54 -4.96 11.12
CA PHE A 194 10.33 -5.67 11.51
C PHE A 194 10.66 -7.07 12.05
N PRO A 195 9.94 -7.53 13.09
CA PRO A 195 9.97 -8.94 13.51
C PRO A 195 9.62 -9.92 12.38
N LYS A 196 10.27 -11.09 12.35
CA LYS A 196 10.01 -12.12 11.33
C LYS A 196 8.58 -12.65 11.37
N GLY A 197 7.94 -12.69 12.54
CA GLY A 197 6.55 -13.12 12.70
C GLY A 197 5.58 -12.30 11.83
N ILE A 198 5.79 -10.98 11.75
CA ILE A 198 5.02 -10.11 10.84
C ILE A 198 5.25 -10.53 9.39
N GLY A 199 6.50 -10.77 9.02
CA GLY A 199 6.85 -11.22 7.67
C GLY A 199 6.17 -12.54 7.29
N TYR A 200 6.14 -13.53 8.18
CA TYR A 200 5.43 -14.78 7.95
C TYR A 200 3.91 -14.58 7.81
N PHE A 201 3.32 -13.75 8.66
CA PHE A 201 1.90 -13.41 8.53
C PHE A 201 1.60 -12.68 7.21
N MET A 202 2.45 -11.75 6.77
CA MET A 202 2.30 -11.06 5.49
C MET A 202 2.38 -12.00 4.29
N ILE A 203 3.20 -13.06 4.38
CA ILE A 203 3.27 -14.09 3.34
C ILE A 203 2.01 -14.95 3.34
N LEU A 204 1.60 -15.45 4.51
CA LEU A 204 0.58 -16.49 4.61
C LEU A 204 -0.85 -15.94 4.73
N GLY A 205 -1.08 -14.89 5.52
CA GLY A 205 -2.41 -14.38 5.83
C GLY A 205 -3.16 -13.90 4.58
N PRO A 206 -2.75 -12.78 3.94
CA PRO A 206 -3.44 -12.26 2.77
C PRO A 206 -3.48 -13.25 1.60
N SER A 207 -2.41 -14.03 1.41
CA SER A 207 -2.34 -15.03 0.35
C SER A 207 -3.34 -16.17 0.57
N SER A 208 -3.43 -16.70 1.79
CA SER A 208 -4.38 -17.77 2.12
C SER A 208 -5.82 -17.25 2.03
N ALA A 209 -6.08 -16.04 2.54
CA ALA A 209 -7.39 -15.40 2.41
C ALA A 209 -7.80 -15.22 0.94
N SER A 210 -6.87 -14.79 0.09
CA SER A 210 -7.11 -14.63 -1.35
C SER A 210 -7.38 -15.97 -2.04
N ILE A 211 -6.61 -17.02 -1.71
CA ILE A 211 -6.84 -18.37 -2.22
C ILE A 211 -8.22 -18.87 -1.80
N PHE A 212 -8.58 -18.72 -0.52
CA PHE A 212 -9.88 -19.13 -0.02
C PHE A 212 -11.02 -18.39 -0.71
N PHE A 213 -10.90 -17.08 -0.92
CA PHE A 213 -11.88 -16.30 -1.68
C PHE A 213 -12.09 -16.83 -3.11
N LEU A 214 -11.00 -17.20 -3.80
CA LEU A 214 -11.08 -17.73 -5.17
C LEU A 214 -11.73 -19.11 -5.24
N ILE A 215 -11.39 -20.02 -4.31
CA ILE A 215 -11.97 -21.38 -4.31
C ILE A 215 -13.37 -21.41 -3.67
N ALA A 216 -13.67 -20.46 -2.78
CA ALA A 216 -14.92 -20.34 -2.03
C ALA A 216 -15.42 -21.67 -1.44
N PRO A 217 -14.68 -22.30 -0.50
CA PRO A 217 -15.03 -23.62 -0.01
C PRO A 217 -16.25 -23.51 0.90
N GLN A 218 -17.24 -24.37 0.71
CA GLN A 218 -18.39 -24.44 1.62
C GLN A 218 -17.91 -24.87 3.03
N PRO A 219 -18.47 -24.30 4.11
CA PRO A 219 -19.64 -23.42 4.18
C PRO A 219 -19.35 -21.91 4.07
N LEU A 220 -18.13 -21.50 3.72
CA LEU A 220 -17.74 -20.09 3.69
C LEU A 220 -18.29 -19.39 2.44
N THR A 221 -19.02 -18.29 2.64
CA THR A 221 -19.54 -17.45 1.55
C THR A 221 -18.44 -16.56 0.97
N ARG A 222 -18.54 -16.18 -0.30
CA ARG A 222 -17.58 -15.25 -0.93
C ARG A 222 -17.57 -13.88 -0.26
N GLN A 223 -18.74 -13.42 0.16
CA GLN A 223 -18.93 -12.16 0.89
C GLN A 223 -18.11 -12.15 2.19
N PHE A 224 -18.24 -13.21 3.00
CA PHE A 224 -17.48 -13.33 4.23
C PHE A 224 -15.97 -13.48 3.99
N LEU A 225 -15.57 -14.19 2.93
CA LEU A 225 -14.17 -14.35 2.57
C LEU A 225 -13.52 -13.04 2.11
N GLU A 226 -14.27 -12.14 1.46
CA GLU A 226 -13.81 -10.80 1.12
C GLU A 226 -13.50 -9.98 2.39
N TRP A 227 -14.36 -10.08 3.41
CA TRP A 227 -14.11 -9.50 4.73
C TRP A 227 -12.86 -10.08 5.40
N ILE A 228 -12.64 -11.39 5.31
CA ILE A 228 -11.42 -12.03 5.80
C ILE A 228 -10.19 -11.49 5.07
N MET A 229 -10.26 -11.29 3.76
CA MET A 229 -9.17 -10.68 2.98
C MET A 229 -8.87 -9.26 3.47
N LEU A 230 -9.90 -8.42 3.66
CA LEU A 230 -9.74 -7.06 4.18
C LEU A 230 -9.12 -7.08 5.57
N PHE A 231 -9.65 -7.86 6.52
CA PHE A 231 -9.12 -7.92 7.88
C PHE A 231 -7.70 -8.49 7.92
N SER A 232 -7.38 -9.47 7.08
CA SER A 232 -6.01 -9.96 6.94
C SER A 232 -5.07 -8.89 6.42
N ALA A 233 -5.52 -8.04 5.47
CA ALA A 233 -4.74 -6.92 4.98
C ALA A 233 -4.53 -5.85 6.06
N LEU A 234 -5.58 -5.51 6.81
CA LEU A 234 -5.53 -4.56 7.90
C LEU A 234 -4.61 -5.03 9.02
N ALA A 235 -4.67 -6.30 9.40
CA ALA A 235 -3.85 -6.83 10.48
C ALA A 235 -2.35 -6.59 10.25
N TRP A 236 -1.83 -6.86 9.04
CA TRP A 236 -0.42 -6.58 8.77
C TRP A 236 -0.15 -5.09 8.58
N TYR A 237 -1.05 -4.35 7.93
CA TYR A 237 -0.91 -2.91 7.71
C TYR A 237 -0.75 -2.17 9.03
N TYR A 238 -1.67 -2.38 9.98
CA TYR A 238 -1.64 -1.77 11.31
C TYR A 238 -0.37 -2.13 12.07
N THR A 239 0.10 -3.38 11.95
CA THR A 239 1.32 -3.81 12.63
C THR A 239 2.57 -3.12 12.04
N ILE A 240 2.68 -3.02 10.71
CA ILE A 240 3.78 -2.30 10.04
C ILE A 240 3.75 -0.82 10.39
N VAL A 241 2.57 -0.21 10.38
CA VAL A 241 2.34 1.18 10.76
C VAL A 241 2.79 1.44 12.20
N TRP A 242 2.36 0.59 13.14
CA TRP A 242 2.72 0.71 14.55
C TRP A 242 4.24 0.66 14.77
N VAL A 243 4.91 -0.35 14.20
CA VAL A 243 6.37 -0.47 14.30
C VAL A 243 7.09 0.72 13.65
N THR A 244 6.56 1.22 12.53
CA THR A 244 7.11 2.39 11.84
C THR A 244 6.96 3.65 12.69
N LEU A 245 5.78 3.90 13.27
CA LEU A 245 5.51 5.04 14.15
C LEU A 245 6.41 5.03 15.39
N GLN A 246 6.58 3.88 16.03
CA GLN A 246 7.49 3.76 17.18
C GLN A 246 8.90 4.24 16.81
N LYS A 247 9.42 3.80 15.67
CA LYS A 247 10.76 4.20 15.21
C LYS A 247 10.85 5.67 14.82
N LEU A 248 9.86 6.19 14.09
CA LEU A 248 9.81 7.61 13.73
C LEU A 248 9.74 8.50 14.97
N ASN A 249 8.95 8.12 15.97
CA ASN A 249 8.86 8.83 17.24
C ASN A 249 10.19 8.84 17.99
N THR A 250 10.87 7.70 18.09
CA THR A 250 12.20 7.63 18.70
C THR A 250 13.20 8.53 17.98
N MET A 251 13.26 8.47 16.63
CA MET A 251 14.18 9.29 15.85
C MET A 251 13.90 10.79 16.01
N LEU A 252 12.64 11.20 15.95
CA LEU A 252 12.25 12.61 16.08
C LEU A 252 12.38 13.15 17.50
N PHE A 253 12.24 12.29 18.52
CA PHE A 253 12.47 12.67 19.91
C PHE A 253 13.95 13.02 20.16
N PHE A 254 14.87 12.17 19.67
CA PHE A 254 16.31 12.41 19.83
C PHE A 254 16.86 13.46 18.85
N ASN A 255 16.25 13.61 17.67
CA ASN A 255 16.66 14.59 16.68
C ASN A 255 15.43 15.17 15.94
N PRO A 256 14.84 16.27 16.46
CA PRO A 256 13.64 16.89 15.88
C PRO A 256 13.82 17.45 14.45
N SER A 257 15.07 17.65 14.02
CA SER A 257 15.44 18.12 12.69
C SER A 257 15.99 17.00 11.79
N PHE A 258 15.86 15.73 12.20
CA PHE A 258 16.34 14.58 11.44
C PHE A 258 15.76 14.55 10.02
N LYS A 259 16.66 14.39 9.05
CA LYS A 259 16.38 14.08 7.65
C LYS A 259 17.18 12.83 7.30
N TRP A 260 16.59 11.98 6.48
CA TRP A 260 17.24 10.77 5.96
C TRP A 260 18.49 11.06 5.13
#